data_AF-A0AAD6G6L9-F1
#
_entry.id   AF-A0AAD6G6L9-F1
#
_cell.length_a   1.000
_cell.length_b   1.000
_cell.length_c   1.000
_cell.angle_alpha   90.00
_cell.angle_beta   90.00
_cell.angle_gamma   90.00
#
_symmetry.space_group_name_H-M   'P 1'
#
loop_
_entity.id
_entity.type
_entity.pdbx_description
1 polymer ?
#
loop_
_entity_poly.entity_id
_entity_poly.type
_entity_poly.pdbx_seq_one_letter_code
_entity_poly.pdbx_strand_id
1 'polypeptide(L)'
;MSLHLDFRSASGHAVSLLSTLDSRGVGSRPVYANEVPTPPVPPRDELLPVPSWSERPSPTPTNLLSSVDPPRRCHLPSAMTDLKLGMDPGSVPITPFCYFVAPELFTSPRVFHRFRDLPLEIHRIIFRFCDTPTLFHLMHTCSYSRLECLDLFWKFRDGNTWYRMDVGENESFGQYPTVYDCPEFASRVTQVEIYVSHYVCGREAEFWERFQDIFSSAQRVVFFDPCLGQWSFTRIIQDHKGEKYAMSELMALVPPNITAFVATPREGEGAGLRSRLWSMQDSRLSLVQDSWTPMRVVLPPRRVRPGILNCFLTSGQLGRKAIREKYGAEWLTWKTYVLYADASGIDCPYPDCNRKFPNEGEWEWHLPEYHGRTSRNALKQGKLTYCRNTPAELKAVLDEKQRRIDQANLMRRIAGKELIQRYRQHGEQGTHRFKEALSEQLKEYGFSSYAGSLHQWELWQNFPSEWQDGWDDEPGYPEDYEVDSDQECPLEEDLDYDYVGEEYFVYPE
;
A
#
# COMPACT_ATOMS: atom_id res chain seq x y z
N MET A 1 11.63 31.35 4.21
CA MET A 1 10.31 31.85 3.78
C MET A 1 9.27 31.02 4.53
N SER A 2 8.68 31.58 5.59
CA SER A 2 7.69 30.87 6.42
C SER A 2 6.34 30.92 5.72
N LEU A 3 5.87 29.77 5.26
CA LEU A 3 4.50 29.61 4.77
C LEU A 3 3.56 29.58 5.97
N HIS A 4 2.68 30.57 6.05
CA HIS A 4 1.52 30.57 6.94
C HIS A 4 0.52 29.54 6.38
N LEU A 5 0.34 28.42 7.07
CA LEU A 5 -0.73 27.46 6.77
C LEU A 5 -2.03 28.02 7.34
N ASP A 6 -2.93 28.46 6.46
CA ASP A 6 -4.28 28.87 6.82
C ASP A 6 -5.24 27.69 6.57
N PHE A 7 -5.76 27.11 7.65
CA PHE A 7 -6.73 26.00 7.61
C PHE A 7 -8.19 26.50 7.77
N ARG A 8 -8.46 27.80 7.60
CA ARG A 8 -9.81 28.37 7.82
C ARG A 8 -10.74 28.43 6.60
N SER A 9 -10.35 27.94 5.42
CA SER A 9 -11.24 27.92 4.25
C SER A 9 -12.21 26.72 4.26
N ALA A 10 -13.09 26.68 5.26
CA ALA A 10 -14.28 25.83 5.30
C ALA A 10 -15.38 26.42 6.20
N SER A 11 -15.58 27.74 6.17
CA SER A 11 -16.75 28.36 6.82
C SER A 11 -17.93 28.40 5.85
N GLY A 12 -18.79 27.38 5.91
CA GLY A 12 -20.14 27.44 5.34
C GLY A 12 -21.00 28.42 6.14
N HIS A 13 -21.68 29.31 5.44
CA HIS A 13 -22.64 30.27 6.00
C HIS A 13 -23.76 29.57 6.78
N ALA A 14 -23.84 29.82 8.09
CA ALA A 14 -25.03 29.56 8.88
C ALA A 14 -26.08 30.65 8.61
N VAL A 15 -27.19 30.28 7.96
CA VAL A 15 -28.41 31.09 7.94
C VAL A 15 -29.04 30.99 9.32
N SER A 16 -29.03 32.12 10.03
CA SER A 16 -29.72 32.36 11.30
C SER A 16 -31.23 32.40 11.10
N LEU A 17 -32.01 31.73 11.96
CA LEU A 17 -33.29 32.24 12.46
C LEU A 17 -33.64 31.65 13.84
N LEU A 18 -34.05 32.58 14.73
CA LEU A 18 -34.84 32.44 15.97
C LEU A 18 -34.13 32.18 17.32
N SER A 19 -33.67 33.30 17.89
CA SER A 19 -34.06 33.87 19.20
C SER A 19 -34.22 32.97 20.43
N THR A 20 -33.44 33.25 21.48
CA THR A 20 -33.98 33.76 22.76
C THR A 20 -32.88 34.41 23.61
N LEU A 21 -33.31 35.40 24.40
CA LEU A 21 -32.53 36.31 25.23
C LEU A 21 -31.89 35.68 26.48
N ASP A 22 -30.93 36.46 27.00
CA ASP A 22 -30.53 36.67 28.40
C ASP A 22 -29.50 35.69 29.01
N SER A 23 -28.53 36.11 29.83
CA SER A 23 -28.14 37.43 30.34
C SER A 23 -26.79 37.31 31.07
N ARG A 24 -26.01 38.41 31.07
CA ARG A 24 -25.06 38.89 32.11
C ARG A 24 -23.98 37.94 32.67
N GLY A 25 -22.71 38.38 32.59
CA GLY A 25 -21.66 37.83 33.45
C GLY A 25 -20.27 38.43 33.23
N VAL A 26 -19.99 39.54 33.92
CA VAL A 26 -18.72 40.26 34.00
C VAL A 26 -17.57 39.39 34.54
N GLY A 27 -16.35 39.55 34.04
CA GLY A 27 -15.17 38.92 34.64
C GLY A 27 -13.82 39.17 33.97
N SER A 28 -13.38 40.43 33.91
CA SER A 28 -12.01 40.81 33.53
C SER A 28 -11.01 40.51 34.66
N ARG A 29 -9.82 39.93 34.35
CA ARG A 29 -8.49 40.11 35.01
C ARG A 29 -7.50 38.99 34.61
N PRO A 30 -6.17 39.13 34.81
CA PRO A 30 -5.28 40.20 34.37
C PRO A 30 -4.08 39.65 33.57
N VAL A 31 -3.44 40.52 32.79
CA VAL A 31 -2.14 40.29 32.15
C VAL A 31 -1.05 40.41 33.23
N TYR A 32 -0.24 39.37 33.41
CA TYR A 32 1.04 39.47 34.12
C TYR A 32 2.17 39.57 33.12
N ALA A 33 2.76 40.76 33.05
CA ALA A 33 4.10 40.97 32.53
C ALA A 33 5.09 40.53 33.60
N ASN A 34 5.88 39.49 33.32
CA ASN A 34 7.11 39.21 34.05
C ASN A 34 8.19 38.92 33.01
N GLU A 35 9.01 39.94 32.77
CA GLU A 35 10.32 39.82 32.15
C GLU A 35 11.20 38.96 33.05
N VAL A 36 11.72 37.86 32.52
CA VAL A 36 12.79 37.07 33.15
C VAL A 36 14.08 37.38 32.40
N PRO A 37 15.17 37.78 33.09
CA PRO A 37 16.42 38.12 32.43
C PRO A 37 17.12 36.88 31.87
N THR A 38 17.56 36.98 30.62
CA THR A 38 18.38 35.99 29.92
C THR A 38 19.73 35.81 30.65
N PRO A 39 20.15 34.58 31.01
CA PRO A 39 21.50 34.35 31.51
C PRO A 39 22.54 34.46 30.37
N PRO A 40 23.79 34.87 30.68
CA PRO A 40 24.81 35.11 29.66
C PRO A 40 25.23 33.81 28.96
N VAL A 41 25.37 33.90 27.64
CA VAL A 41 25.92 32.87 26.76
C VAL A 41 27.42 32.70 27.08
N PRO A 42 27.91 31.49 27.39
CA PRO A 42 29.34 31.26 27.54
C PRO A 42 30.05 31.31 26.16
N PRO A 43 31.31 31.77 26.09
CA PRO A 43 32.04 31.87 24.83
C PRO A 43 32.23 30.52 24.16
N ARG A 44 31.95 30.47 22.85
CA ARG A 44 32.47 29.43 21.95
C ARG A 44 33.98 29.60 21.86
N ASP A 45 34.75 28.86 22.66
CA ASP A 45 36.14 28.49 22.38
C ASP A 45 36.72 27.57 23.48
N GLU A 46 36.10 26.41 23.70
CA GLU A 46 36.76 25.29 24.39
C GLU A 46 36.28 23.96 23.78
N LEU A 47 36.73 23.67 22.55
CA LEU A 47 36.70 22.32 22.00
C LEU A 47 38.01 21.62 22.37
N LEU A 48 37.93 20.72 23.33
CA LEU A 48 38.99 19.76 23.63
C LEU A 48 39.24 18.86 22.39
N PRO A 49 40.50 18.57 22.03
CA PRO A 49 40.80 17.71 20.89
C PRO A 49 40.45 16.24 21.21
N VAL A 50 39.66 15.64 20.33
CA VAL A 50 39.38 14.19 20.30
C VAL A 50 40.68 13.47 19.89
N PRO A 51 41.15 12.45 20.64
CA PRO A 51 42.36 11.74 20.28
C PRO A 51 42.12 10.89 19.02
N SER A 52 43.03 11.01 18.06
CA SER A 52 43.10 10.22 16.83
C SER A 52 43.26 8.74 17.15
N TRP A 53 42.30 7.91 16.72
CA TRP A 53 42.42 6.46 16.78
C TRP A 53 43.37 6.00 15.68
N SER A 54 44.58 5.65 16.07
CA SER A 54 45.60 5.01 15.24
C SER A 54 45.13 3.64 14.75
N GLU A 55 45.29 3.44 13.44
CA GLU A 55 45.01 2.21 12.70
C GLU A 55 45.68 0.99 13.35
N ARG A 56 44.87 0.01 13.75
CA ARG A 56 45.35 -1.35 14.07
C ARG A 56 45.42 -2.16 12.78
N PRO A 57 46.52 -2.88 12.51
CA PRO A 57 46.61 -3.76 11.35
C PRO A 57 45.71 -4.99 11.52
N SER A 58 44.94 -5.29 10.48
CA SER A 58 44.06 -6.44 10.37
C SER A 58 44.85 -7.76 10.42
N PRO A 59 44.44 -8.76 11.22
CA PRO A 59 45.02 -10.09 11.13
C PRO A 59 44.49 -10.83 9.89
N THR A 60 45.42 -11.50 9.21
CA THR A 60 45.22 -12.35 8.02
C THR A 60 44.25 -13.50 8.30
N PRO A 61 43.29 -13.83 7.41
CA PRO A 61 42.38 -14.94 7.62
C PRO A 61 43.08 -16.26 7.27
N THR A 62 43.24 -17.12 8.28
CA THR A 62 43.66 -18.51 8.12
C THR A 62 42.48 -19.32 7.60
N ASN A 63 42.63 -19.88 6.39
CA ASN A 63 41.78 -20.92 5.85
C ASN A 63 41.87 -22.18 6.72
N LEU A 64 40.72 -22.76 7.07
CA LEU A 64 40.39 -24.20 7.15
C LEU A 64 39.31 -24.44 8.20
N LEU A 65 38.08 -24.75 7.77
CA LEU A 65 37.37 -26.00 8.10
C LEU A 65 35.93 -25.96 7.59
N SER A 66 35.56 -27.07 6.96
CA SER A 66 34.32 -27.39 6.29
C SER A 66 33.13 -27.36 7.26
N SER A 67 32.37 -26.27 7.25
CA SER A 67 31.00 -26.25 7.77
C SER A 67 30.09 -26.83 6.69
N VAL A 68 29.59 -28.04 6.91
CA VAL A 68 28.37 -28.50 6.24
C VAL A 68 27.25 -27.67 6.84
N ASP A 69 26.96 -26.53 6.22
CA ASP A 69 25.78 -25.73 6.56
C ASP A 69 24.56 -26.63 6.33
N PRO A 70 23.72 -26.89 7.35
CA PRO A 70 22.44 -27.53 7.12
C PRO A 70 21.66 -26.69 6.11
N PRO A 71 20.81 -27.30 5.24
CA PRO A 71 20.07 -26.55 4.24
C PRO A 71 19.34 -25.42 4.94
N ARG A 72 19.79 -24.18 4.68
CA ARG A 72 19.21 -22.98 5.24
C ARG A 72 17.76 -22.98 4.78
N ARG A 73 16.84 -23.38 5.67
CA ARG A 73 15.42 -23.15 5.48
C ARG A 73 15.30 -21.64 5.25
N CYS A 74 14.96 -21.25 4.04
CA CYS A 74 14.63 -19.89 3.68
C CYS A 74 13.39 -19.50 4.48
N HIS A 75 13.61 -19.08 5.73
CA HIS A 75 12.57 -18.42 6.50
C HIS A 75 12.23 -17.15 5.73
N LEU A 76 11.04 -17.12 5.14
CA LEU A 76 10.40 -15.86 4.80
C LEU A 76 10.49 -14.98 6.05
N PRO A 77 10.84 -13.69 5.93
CA PRO A 77 10.81 -12.78 7.09
C PRO A 77 9.47 -12.95 7.82
N SER A 78 9.42 -12.91 9.16
CA SER A 78 8.13 -13.06 9.89
C SER A 78 7.04 -12.10 9.41
N ALA A 79 7.42 -10.97 8.81
CA ALA A 79 6.52 -10.01 8.16
C ALA A 79 5.85 -10.51 6.86
N MET A 80 6.37 -11.58 6.25
CA MET A 80 5.87 -12.16 4.98
C MET A 80 4.99 -13.40 5.18
N THR A 81 4.85 -13.87 6.42
CA THR A 81 3.88 -14.89 6.84
C THR A 81 2.63 -14.28 7.48
N ASP A 82 2.47 -12.95 7.37
CA ASP A 82 1.49 -12.17 8.10
C ASP A 82 0.09 -12.21 7.43
N LEU A 83 -0.94 -12.19 8.28
CA LEU A 83 -2.33 -11.85 7.96
C LEU A 83 -2.44 -10.62 7.03
N LYS A 84 -1.45 -9.74 7.06
CA LYS A 84 -1.42 -8.43 6.37
C LYS A 84 -0.78 -8.43 4.98
N LEU A 85 -0.21 -9.55 4.53
CA LEU A 85 0.38 -9.64 3.20
C LEU A 85 -0.70 -9.51 2.11
N GLY A 86 -0.64 -8.43 1.32
CA GLY A 86 -1.27 -8.35 0.01
C GLY A 86 -0.25 -8.64 -1.08
N MET A 87 -0.72 -9.10 -2.23
CA MET A 87 0.10 -9.23 -3.44
C MET A 87 -0.55 -8.46 -4.59
N ASP A 88 0.28 -7.86 -5.43
CA ASP A 88 -0.20 -7.39 -6.73
C ASP A 88 -0.32 -8.58 -7.72
N PRO A 89 -0.91 -8.37 -8.91
CA PRO A 89 -1.08 -9.42 -9.92
C PRO A 89 0.25 -10.00 -10.42
N GLY A 90 1.32 -9.21 -10.34
CA GLY A 90 2.70 -9.63 -10.63
C GLY A 90 3.33 -10.48 -9.52
N SER A 91 2.57 -10.88 -8.50
CA SER A 91 3.07 -11.57 -7.30
C SER A 91 4.11 -10.76 -6.53
N VAL A 92 3.97 -9.43 -6.53
CA VAL A 92 4.84 -8.53 -5.78
C VAL A 92 4.16 -8.19 -4.44
N PRO A 93 4.87 -8.34 -3.31
CA PRO A 93 4.35 -7.98 -2.00
C PRO A 93 3.96 -6.51 -1.94
N ILE A 94 2.76 -6.25 -1.42
CA ILE A 94 2.26 -4.90 -1.20
C ILE A 94 1.49 -4.82 0.12
N THR A 95 1.72 -3.74 0.86
CA THR A 95 1.12 -3.49 2.15
C THR A 95 0.12 -2.34 2.01
N PRO A 96 -1.19 -2.59 2.22
CA PRO A 96 -2.17 -1.53 2.39
C PRO A 96 -1.73 -0.53 3.47
N PHE A 97 -1.94 0.77 3.25
CA PHE A 97 -1.50 1.81 4.19
C PHE A 97 -1.97 1.56 5.63
N CYS A 98 -3.21 1.12 5.80
CA CYS A 98 -3.78 0.84 7.13
C CYS A 98 -3.00 -0.22 7.89
N TYR A 99 -2.51 -1.26 7.21
CA TYR A 99 -1.68 -2.30 7.82
C TYR A 99 -0.24 -1.84 8.05
N PHE A 100 0.25 -0.89 7.25
CA PHE A 100 1.57 -0.29 7.42
C PHE A 100 1.64 0.59 8.68
N VAL A 101 0.60 1.39 8.95
CA VAL A 101 0.57 2.28 10.12
C VAL A 101 -0.08 1.67 11.36
N ALA A 102 -0.82 0.57 11.21
CA ALA A 102 -1.41 -0.20 12.31
C ALA A 102 -1.16 -1.72 12.09
N PRO A 103 0.10 -2.18 12.28
CA PRO A 103 0.51 -3.57 12.06
C PRO A 103 0.02 -4.52 13.15
N GLU A 104 -0.50 -4.04 14.26
CA GLU A 104 -1.25 -4.85 15.24
C GLU A 104 -2.61 -4.20 15.44
N LEU A 105 -3.69 -5.00 15.49
CA LEU A 105 -4.94 -4.53 16.10
C LEU A 105 -4.63 -4.45 17.59
N PHE A 106 -3.97 -3.37 18.02
CA PHE A 106 -3.47 -3.26 19.37
C PHE A 106 -4.62 -3.52 20.34
N THR A 107 -4.42 -4.50 21.23
CA THR A 107 -5.17 -4.55 22.49
C THR A 107 -5.03 -3.18 23.14
N SER A 108 -6.16 -2.59 23.55
CA SER A 108 -6.33 -1.19 23.97
C SER A 108 -5.03 -0.51 24.46
N PRO A 109 -4.62 0.64 23.86
CA PRO A 109 -3.34 1.25 24.16
C PRO A 109 -3.22 1.52 25.66
N ARG A 110 -2.16 0.97 26.29
CA ARG A 110 -1.84 1.31 27.67
C ARG A 110 -1.48 2.79 27.72
N VAL A 111 -2.35 3.59 28.36
CA VAL A 111 -2.19 5.04 28.43
C VAL A 111 -0.93 5.37 29.24
N PHE A 112 0.09 5.92 28.57
CA PHE A 112 1.30 6.39 29.25
C PHE A 112 1.07 7.82 29.79
N HIS A 113 0.31 7.93 30.88
CA HIS A 113 -0.15 9.20 31.45
C HIS A 113 0.97 10.21 31.76
N ARG A 114 2.19 9.72 32.02
CA ARG A 114 3.34 10.56 32.38
C ARG A 114 4.11 11.12 31.18
N PHE A 115 3.74 10.77 29.95
CA PHE A 115 4.46 11.28 28.77
C PHE A 115 4.54 12.81 28.81
N ARG A 116 3.42 13.48 29.09
CA ARG A 116 3.32 14.94 29.12
C ARG A 116 4.12 15.62 30.23
N ASP A 117 4.48 14.88 31.26
CA ASP A 117 5.26 15.39 32.40
C ASP A 117 6.77 15.37 32.11
N LEU A 118 7.19 14.76 31.01
CA LEU A 118 8.59 14.71 30.62
C LEU A 118 9.05 16.05 30.02
N PRO A 119 10.33 16.42 30.20
CA PRO A 119 10.90 17.56 29.49
C PRO A 119 10.81 17.41 27.97
N LEU A 120 10.70 18.54 27.24
CA LEU A 120 10.57 18.56 25.78
C LEU A 120 11.74 17.87 25.07
N GLU A 121 12.93 17.91 25.66
CA GLU A 121 14.13 17.23 25.17
C GLU A 121 13.93 15.70 25.18
N ILE A 122 13.28 15.19 26.23
CA ILE A 122 12.97 13.76 26.36
C ILE A 122 11.89 13.36 25.35
N HIS A 123 10.86 14.20 25.12
CA HIS A 123 9.89 13.94 24.05
C HIS A 123 10.56 13.77 22.69
N ARG A 124 11.47 14.69 22.33
CA ARG A 124 12.20 14.65 21.06
C ARG A 124 13.07 13.42 20.92
N ILE A 125 13.71 12.99 22.01
CA ILE A 125 14.45 11.73 22.04
C ILE A 125 13.49 10.57 21.78
N ILE A 126 12.38 10.47 22.53
CA ILE A 126 11.39 9.42 22.36
C ILE A 126 10.90 9.34 20.92
N PHE A 127 10.45 10.46 20.35
CA PHE A 127 9.95 10.50 18.97
C PHE A 127 11.00 10.03 17.95
N ARG A 128 12.28 10.35 18.13
CA ARG A 128 13.35 9.89 17.21
C ARG A 128 13.61 8.38 17.26
N PHE A 129 13.18 7.71 18.32
CA PHE A 129 13.30 6.27 18.49
C PHE A 129 11.98 5.51 18.25
N CYS A 130 10.87 6.22 18.05
CA CYS A 130 9.60 5.62 17.65
C CYS A 130 9.71 5.04 16.23
N ASP A 131 9.06 3.91 16.00
CA ASP A 131 8.85 3.36 14.66
C ASP A 131 7.77 4.13 13.90
N THR A 132 7.64 3.84 12.60
CA THR A 132 6.67 4.52 11.72
C THR A 132 5.22 4.39 12.19
N PRO A 133 4.71 3.20 12.59
CA PRO A 133 3.38 3.06 13.20
C PRO A 133 3.18 3.94 14.43
N THR A 134 4.13 3.93 15.37
CA THR A 134 4.02 4.73 16.61
C THR A 134 4.02 6.22 16.29
N LEU A 135 4.89 6.67 15.37
CA LEU A 135 4.92 8.06 14.93
C LEU A 135 3.59 8.47 14.31
N PHE A 136 3.01 7.63 13.44
CA PHE A 136 1.71 7.90 12.85
C PHE A 136 0.64 8.07 13.93
N HIS A 137 0.52 7.12 14.87
CA HIS A 137 -0.44 7.23 15.96
C HIS A 137 -0.22 8.48 16.82
N LEU A 138 1.03 8.81 17.16
CA LEU A 138 1.36 10.02 17.91
C LEU A 138 0.95 11.31 17.19
N MET A 139 1.07 11.36 15.86
CA MET A 139 0.60 12.50 15.05
C MET A 139 -0.91 12.74 15.15
N HIS A 140 -1.68 11.71 15.47
CA HIS A 140 -3.13 11.78 15.62
C HIS A 140 -3.58 12.12 17.04
N THR A 141 -2.69 12.09 18.04
CA THR A 141 -3.05 12.35 19.45
C THR A 141 -3.32 13.82 19.79
N CYS A 142 -2.47 14.76 19.32
CA CYS A 142 -2.61 16.19 19.59
C CYS A 142 -1.79 17.04 18.61
N SER A 143 -2.00 18.36 18.62
CA SER A 143 -1.27 19.31 17.76
C SER A 143 0.25 19.33 18.02
N TYR A 144 0.69 19.30 19.28
CA TYR A 144 2.11 19.28 19.65
C TYR A 144 2.83 18.04 19.07
N SER A 145 2.33 16.84 19.38
CA SER A 145 2.91 15.59 18.90
C SER A 145 2.86 15.51 17.38
N ARG A 146 1.77 16.02 16.76
CA ARG A 146 1.67 16.14 15.30
C ARG A 146 2.81 16.95 14.72
N LEU A 147 3.07 18.15 15.22
CA LEU A 147 4.14 19.00 14.71
C LEU A 147 5.53 18.34 14.84
N GLU A 148 5.81 17.73 16.00
CA GLU A 148 7.13 17.12 16.25
C GLU A 148 7.32 15.77 15.51
N CYS A 149 6.27 14.95 15.41
CA CYS A 149 6.33 13.62 14.78
C CYS A 149 6.20 13.67 13.26
N LEU A 150 5.52 14.68 12.71
CA LEU A 150 5.24 14.76 11.29
C LEU A 150 6.51 14.73 10.44
N ASP A 151 7.46 15.59 10.78
CA ASP A 151 8.76 15.62 10.10
C ASP A 151 9.50 14.29 10.24
N LEU A 152 9.42 13.65 11.41
CA LEU A 152 10.09 12.39 11.68
C LEU A 152 9.47 11.23 10.90
N PHE A 153 8.14 11.19 10.75
CA PHE A 153 7.42 10.19 9.96
C PHE A 153 7.86 10.22 8.50
N TRP A 154 7.95 11.42 7.91
CA TRP A 154 8.32 11.58 6.49
C TRP A 154 9.83 11.52 6.23
N LYS A 155 10.65 11.93 7.20
CA LYS A 155 12.13 11.80 7.15
C LYS A 155 12.61 10.42 7.59
N PHE A 156 11.71 9.49 7.92
CA PHE A 156 12.08 8.26 8.58
C PHE A 156 13.06 7.42 7.74
N ARG A 157 13.96 6.73 8.44
CA ARG A 157 15.28 6.27 7.96
C ARG A 157 15.25 5.04 7.07
N ASP A 158 14.12 4.38 6.94
CA ASP A 158 14.00 3.20 6.11
C ASP A 158 13.94 3.63 4.65
N GLY A 159 15.11 3.87 4.06
CA GLY A 159 15.31 4.06 2.61
C GLY A 159 14.85 2.86 1.76
N ASN A 160 14.12 1.93 2.37
CA ASN A 160 13.52 0.74 1.80
C ASN A 160 11.99 0.82 1.71
N THR A 161 11.34 1.87 2.22
CA THR A 161 9.88 2.06 2.08
C THR A 161 9.57 2.88 0.83
N TRP A 162 8.74 2.32 -0.04
CA TRP A 162 8.35 2.90 -1.32
C TRP A 162 6.83 2.94 -1.43
N TYR A 163 6.29 4.11 -1.76
CA TYR A 163 4.86 4.27 -1.89
C TYR A 163 4.42 4.04 -3.34
N ARG A 164 3.31 3.34 -3.50
CA ARG A 164 2.65 3.09 -4.79
C ARG A 164 1.28 3.73 -4.82
N MET A 165 0.93 4.30 -5.96
CA MET A 165 -0.45 4.72 -6.22
C MET A 165 -1.35 3.50 -6.38
N ASP A 166 -2.60 3.64 -5.94
CA ASP A 166 -3.64 2.62 -6.09
C ASP A 166 -4.26 2.66 -7.50
N VAL A 167 -3.45 2.39 -8.52
CA VAL A 167 -3.86 2.45 -9.93
C VAL A 167 -4.41 1.09 -10.37
N GLY A 168 -5.49 1.09 -11.15
CA GLY A 168 -6.02 -0.14 -11.76
C GLY A 168 -5.03 -0.76 -12.74
N GLU A 169 -5.06 -2.07 -12.94
CA GLU A 169 -4.16 -2.77 -13.87
C GLU A 169 -4.25 -2.23 -15.32
N ASN A 170 -5.43 -1.73 -15.69
CA ASN A 170 -5.71 -1.20 -17.03
C ASN A 170 -5.51 0.31 -17.14
N GLU A 171 -5.28 1.01 -16.02
CA GLU A 171 -5.01 2.44 -16.01
C GLU A 171 -3.55 2.67 -16.41
N SER A 172 -3.29 2.54 -17.71
CA SER A 172 -2.05 3.04 -18.29
C SER A 172 -1.97 4.54 -18.02
N PHE A 173 -0.85 4.99 -17.44
CA PHE A 173 -0.53 6.41 -17.19
C PHE A 173 -0.72 7.31 -18.44
N GLY A 174 -0.70 6.72 -19.64
CA GLY A 174 -0.89 7.42 -20.91
C GLY A 174 -2.26 8.10 -21.10
N GLN A 175 -3.30 7.75 -20.32
CA GLN A 175 -4.62 8.42 -20.40
C GLN A 175 -4.92 9.35 -19.21
N TYR A 176 -3.90 9.78 -18.47
CA TYR A 176 -4.00 10.60 -17.25
C TYR A 176 -4.52 9.80 -16.05
N PRO A 177 -3.63 9.29 -15.17
CA PRO A 177 -4.07 8.56 -14.00
C PRO A 177 -4.90 9.49 -13.13
N THR A 178 -6.13 9.08 -12.86
CA THR A 178 -6.96 9.76 -11.87
C THR A 178 -6.36 9.42 -10.51
N VAL A 179 -5.87 10.43 -9.77
CA VAL A 179 -5.30 10.18 -8.44
C VAL A 179 -6.43 9.91 -7.46
N TYR A 180 -6.69 8.62 -7.21
CA TYR A 180 -7.66 8.16 -6.20
C TYR A 180 -7.14 8.30 -4.77
N ASP A 181 -5.86 8.62 -4.62
CA ASP A 181 -5.16 8.72 -3.35
C ASP A 181 -5.28 10.12 -2.72
N CYS A 182 -5.02 10.21 -1.42
CA CYS A 182 -5.05 11.47 -0.68
C CYS A 182 -3.93 12.42 -1.17
N PRO A 183 -4.24 13.56 -1.81
CA PRO A 183 -3.24 14.46 -2.38
C PRO A 183 -2.35 15.09 -1.30
N GLU A 184 -2.90 15.40 -0.13
CA GLU A 184 -2.13 15.94 1.00
C GLU A 184 -1.08 14.95 1.50
N PHE A 185 -1.38 13.65 1.46
CA PHE A 185 -0.44 12.59 1.80
C PHE A 185 0.59 12.41 0.69
N ALA A 186 0.14 12.29 -0.57
CA ALA A 186 1.00 12.12 -1.75
C ALA A 186 2.05 13.24 -1.87
N SER A 187 1.66 14.50 -1.63
CA SER A 187 2.57 15.65 -1.71
C SER A 187 3.77 15.59 -0.78
N ARG A 188 3.75 14.74 0.26
CA ARG A 188 4.81 14.59 1.27
C ARG A 188 5.69 13.36 1.05
N VAL A 189 5.29 12.48 0.13
CA VAL A 189 6.03 11.26 -0.17
C VAL A 189 7.33 11.61 -0.89
N THR A 190 8.45 11.08 -0.39
CA THR A 190 9.79 11.33 -0.94
C THR A 190 10.28 10.21 -1.85
N GLN A 191 9.73 8.99 -1.71
CA GLN A 191 10.12 7.78 -2.43
C GLN A 191 8.87 7.13 -3.05
N VAL A 192 8.77 7.18 -4.37
CA VAL A 192 7.62 6.68 -5.13
C VAL A 192 8.03 5.53 -6.03
N GLU A 193 7.26 4.45 -6.05
CA GLU A 193 7.37 3.39 -7.04
C GLU A 193 6.17 3.47 -7.99
N ILE A 194 6.48 3.44 -9.29
CA ILE A 194 5.52 3.62 -10.37
C ILE A 194 5.51 2.34 -11.19
N TYR A 195 4.31 1.78 -11.35
CA TYR A 195 4.08 0.69 -12.27
C TYR A 195 4.09 1.25 -13.71
N VAL A 196 5.04 0.80 -14.53
CA VAL A 196 5.11 1.21 -15.94
C VAL A 196 4.53 0.10 -16.78
N SER A 197 3.38 0.38 -17.41
CA SER A 197 2.95 -0.44 -18.54
C SER A 197 3.68 0.02 -19.81
N HIS A 198 3.78 -0.87 -20.79
CA HIS A 198 4.38 -0.64 -22.12
C HIS A 198 3.73 0.50 -22.94
N TYR A 199 2.79 1.26 -22.38
CA TYR A 199 1.99 2.29 -23.05
C TYR A 199 2.37 3.75 -22.73
N VAL A 200 3.48 4.02 -22.02
CA VAL A 200 3.86 5.41 -21.66
C VAL A 200 4.40 6.23 -22.85
N CYS A 201 4.43 5.69 -24.06
CA CYS A 201 5.03 6.34 -25.23
C CYS A 201 4.38 7.70 -25.60
N GLY A 202 5.21 8.74 -25.69
CA GLY A 202 4.91 10.00 -26.37
C GLY A 202 4.31 11.12 -25.51
N ARG A 203 4.33 10.98 -24.18
CA ARG A 203 3.84 12.00 -23.22
C ARG A 203 4.73 12.14 -21.98
N GLU A 204 6.02 11.87 -22.15
CA GLU A 204 6.99 11.79 -21.07
C GLU A 204 7.14 13.13 -20.32
N ALA A 205 7.03 14.26 -21.02
CA ALA A 205 7.06 15.59 -20.40
C ALA A 205 5.80 15.86 -19.55
N GLU A 206 4.61 15.59 -20.09
CA GLU A 206 3.33 15.72 -19.38
C GLU A 206 3.28 14.81 -18.14
N PHE A 207 3.88 13.64 -18.24
CA PHE A 207 4.02 12.72 -17.12
C PHE A 207 4.79 13.37 -15.96
N TRP A 208 5.97 13.95 -16.22
CA TRP A 208 6.80 14.50 -15.15
C TRP A 208 6.21 15.76 -14.51
N GLU A 209 5.57 16.62 -15.31
CA GLU A 209 4.83 17.78 -14.81
C GLU A 209 3.77 17.33 -13.78
N ARG A 210 2.91 16.38 -14.18
CA ARG A 210 1.86 15.85 -13.30
C ARG A 210 2.42 15.08 -12.11
N PHE A 211 3.47 14.31 -12.33
CA PHE A 211 4.14 13.60 -11.25
C PHE A 211 4.60 14.58 -10.16
N GLN A 212 5.16 15.73 -10.54
CA GLN A 212 5.55 16.78 -9.60
C GLN A 212 4.38 17.50 -8.96
N ASP A 213 3.27 17.67 -9.68
CA ASP A 213 2.04 18.24 -9.10
C ASP A 213 1.50 17.36 -7.96
N ILE A 214 1.53 16.03 -8.15
CA ILE A 214 1.01 15.05 -7.19
C ILE A 214 2.01 14.81 -6.06
N PHE A 215 3.28 14.62 -6.41
CA PHE A 215 4.38 14.24 -5.52
C PHE A 215 5.42 15.34 -5.43
N SER A 216 5.02 16.53 -5.00
CA SER A 216 5.90 17.71 -4.96
C SER A 216 7.14 17.55 -4.07
N SER A 217 7.10 16.63 -3.09
CA SER A 217 8.26 16.29 -2.24
C SER A 217 9.08 15.09 -2.73
N ALA A 218 8.71 14.47 -3.86
CA ALA A 218 9.43 13.30 -4.35
C ALA A 218 10.88 13.64 -4.71
N GLN A 219 11.79 12.80 -4.22
CA GLN A 219 13.22 12.89 -4.48
C GLN A 219 13.74 11.63 -5.18
N ARG A 220 13.04 10.50 -5.02
CA ARG A 220 13.43 9.22 -5.61
C ARG A 220 12.22 8.56 -6.25
N VAL A 221 12.39 8.10 -7.48
CA VAL A 221 11.35 7.40 -8.24
C VAL A 221 11.90 6.08 -8.75
N VAL A 222 11.17 5.00 -8.55
CA VAL A 222 11.47 3.71 -9.15
C VAL A 222 10.38 3.37 -10.15
N PHE A 223 10.79 3.06 -11.37
CA PHE A 223 9.92 2.49 -12.38
C PHE A 223 10.02 0.97 -12.31
N PHE A 224 8.90 0.31 -12.09
CA PHE A 224 8.80 -1.13 -11.95
C PHE A 224 7.81 -1.69 -12.97
N ASP A 225 8.20 -2.77 -13.63
CA ASP A 225 7.32 -3.55 -14.50
C ASP A 225 7.61 -5.04 -14.27
N PRO A 226 6.65 -5.81 -13.72
CA PRO A 226 6.83 -7.24 -13.48
C PRO A 226 6.92 -8.05 -14.77
N CYS A 227 6.45 -7.50 -15.91
CA CYS A 227 6.51 -8.12 -17.23
C CYS A 227 7.86 -7.87 -17.93
N LEU A 228 8.72 -7.00 -17.41
CA LEU A 228 10.10 -6.86 -17.87
C LEU A 228 10.94 -8.06 -17.40
N GLY A 229 10.68 -9.23 -17.99
CA GLY A 229 11.65 -10.32 -17.95
C GLY A 229 12.99 -9.88 -18.53
N GLN A 230 14.06 -10.63 -18.25
CA GLN A 230 15.42 -10.28 -18.68
C GLN A 230 15.52 -10.06 -20.20
N TRP A 231 14.71 -10.79 -20.98
CA TRP A 231 14.61 -10.69 -22.44
C TRP A 231 14.01 -9.37 -22.94
N SER A 232 13.06 -8.81 -22.18
CA SER A 232 12.51 -7.47 -22.47
C SER A 232 13.49 -6.40 -22.02
N PHE A 233 14.18 -6.60 -20.89
CA PHE A 233 15.17 -5.66 -20.37
C PHE A 233 16.39 -5.50 -21.28
N THR A 234 16.89 -6.59 -21.88
CA THR A 234 17.96 -6.48 -22.90
C THR A 234 17.51 -5.68 -24.13
N ARG A 235 16.22 -5.73 -24.50
CA ARG A 235 15.67 -4.85 -25.55
C ARG A 235 15.54 -3.38 -25.14
N ILE A 236 15.40 -3.09 -23.84
CA ILE A 236 15.48 -1.71 -23.33
C ILE A 236 16.87 -1.13 -23.59
N ILE A 237 17.91 -1.95 -23.36
CA ILE A 237 19.31 -1.54 -23.45
C ILE A 237 19.79 -1.53 -24.90
N GLN A 238 19.37 -2.53 -25.68
CA GLN A 238 19.84 -2.71 -27.05
C GLN A 238 18.86 -1.99 -27.97
N ASP A 239 19.31 -0.83 -28.46
CA ASP A 239 18.72 0.02 -29.50
C ASP A 239 18.54 -0.75 -30.83
N HIS A 240 17.71 -1.78 -30.78
CA HIS A 240 17.46 -2.68 -31.88
C HIS A 240 16.46 -1.99 -32.80
N LYS A 241 17.01 -1.29 -33.80
CA LYS A 241 16.33 -0.78 -35.00
C LYS A 241 15.62 0.58 -34.88
N GLY A 242 16.08 1.46 -34.00
CA GLY A 242 15.63 2.86 -33.99
C GLY A 242 14.21 3.06 -33.44
N GLU A 243 13.61 2.02 -32.84
CA GLU A 243 12.46 2.19 -31.96
C GLU A 243 12.99 2.71 -30.63
N LYS A 244 12.84 4.02 -30.41
CA LYS A 244 13.17 4.64 -29.14
C LYS A 244 12.32 4.00 -28.05
N TYR A 245 13.00 3.46 -27.05
CA TYR A 245 12.31 2.82 -25.93
C TYR A 245 11.75 3.91 -25.00
N ALA A 246 10.44 3.90 -24.74
CA ALA A 246 9.76 4.95 -23.97
C ALA A 246 10.39 5.19 -22.58
N MET A 247 10.91 4.15 -21.92
CA MET A 247 11.61 4.32 -20.63
C MET A 247 12.86 5.19 -20.77
N SER A 248 13.61 5.07 -21.87
CA SER A 248 14.82 5.88 -22.07
C SER A 248 14.49 7.37 -22.26
N GLU A 249 13.41 7.67 -23.00
CA GLU A 249 12.91 9.04 -23.16
C GLU A 249 12.34 9.58 -21.85
N LEU A 250 11.60 8.75 -21.11
CA LEU A 250 11.09 9.08 -19.79
C LEU A 250 12.22 9.40 -18.81
N MET A 251 13.27 8.58 -18.78
CA MET A 251 14.43 8.79 -17.93
C MET A 251 15.24 10.03 -18.35
N ALA A 252 15.28 10.35 -19.64
CA ALA A 252 15.98 11.53 -20.15
C ALA A 252 15.31 12.86 -19.75
N LEU A 253 14.00 12.83 -19.44
CA LEU A 253 13.23 13.98 -18.99
C LEU A 253 13.05 14.04 -17.46
N VAL A 254 13.77 13.21 -16.70
CA VAL A 254 13.71 13.21 -15.23
C VAL A 254 14.09 14.61 -14.71
N PRO A 255 13.23 15.23 -13.88
CA PRO A 255 13.55 16.52 -13.29
C PRO A 255 14.83 16.47 -12.43
N PRO A 256 15.63 17.54 -12.40
CA PRO A 256 16.96 17.53 -11.78
C PRO A 256 16.94 17.29 -10.26
N ASN A 257 15.81 17.50 -9.59
CA ASN A 257 15.61 17.24 -8.16
C ASN A 257 15.20 15.78 -7.86
N ILE A 258 14.97 14.95 -8.88
CA ILE A 258 14.52 13.57 -8.75
C ILE A 258 15.63 12.62 -9.21
N THR A 259 15.93 11.62 -8.38
CA THR A 259 16.75 10.48 -8.78
C THR A 259 15.85 9.34 -9.24
N ALA A 260 15.91 8.99 -10.52
CA ALA A 260 15.14 7.91 -11.09
C ALA A 260 15.92 6.59 -11.15
N PHE A 261 15.21 5.50 -10.93
CA PHE A 261 15.70 4.13 -10.97
C PHE A 261 14.75 3.25 -11.78
N VAL A 262 15.26 2.14 -12.29
CA VAL A 262 14.45 1.07 -12.89
C VAL A 262 14.63 -0.19 -12.08
N ALA A 263 13.53 -0.86 -11.74
CA ALA A 263 13.54 -2.12 -11.04
C ALA A 263 13.08 -3.24 -11.97
N THR A 264 13.86 -4.31 -12.05
CA THR A 264 13.54 -5.50 -12.83
C THR A 264 13.40 -6.71 -11.90
N PRO A 265 12.41 -7.59 -12.09
CA PRO A 265 12.37 -8.85 -11.38
C PRO A 265 13.64 -9.66 -11.61
N ARG A 266 14.12 -10.37 -10.59
CA ARG A 266 15.26 -11.27 -10.71
C ARG A 266 14.78 -12.61 -11.29
N GLU A 267 15.51 -13.19 -12.25
CA GLU A 267 15.19 -14.54 -12.73
C GLU A 267 15.52 -15.61 -11.67
N GLY A 268 14.69 -16.66 -11.59
CA GLY A 268 14.89 -17.84 -10.74
C GLY A 268 14.00 -17.92 -9.51
N GLU A 269 14.32 -18.85 -8.59
CA GLU A 269 13.56 -19.12 -7.36
C GLU A 269 13.34 -17.81 -6.56
N GLY A 270 12.07 -17.45 -6.35
CA GLY A 270 11.69 -16.23 -5.63
C GLY A 270 11.64 -14.94 -6.48
N ALA A 271 11.53 -15.05 -7.80
CA ALA A 271 11.51 -13.93 -8.76
C ALA A 271 10.55 -12.76 -8.40
N GLY A 272 9.44 -13.03 -7.73
CA GLY A 272 8.47 -12.00 -7.33
C GLY A 272 8.90 -11.13 -6.14
N LEU A 273 9.85 -11.61 -5.32
CA LEU A 273 10.22 -10.95 -4.06
C LEU A 273 11.45 -10.07 -4.18
N ARG A 274 12.33 -10.40 -5.13
CA ARG A 274 13.63 -9.74 -5.30
C ARG A 274 13.71 -9.11 -6.68
N SER A 275 14.10 -7.85 -6.69
CA SER A 275 14.35 -7.12 -7.92
C SER A 275 15.81 -6.70 -7.99
N ARG A 276 16.32 -6.45 -9.20
CA ARG A 276 17.54 -5.69 -9.41
C ARG A 276 17.17 -4.24 -9.60
N LEU A 277 17.91 -3.35 -8.94
CA LEU A 277 17.74 -1.91 -9.06
C LEU A 277 18.83 -1.34 -9.94
N TRP A 278 18.42 -0.58 -10.95
CA TRP A 278 19.29 0.01 -11.96
C TRP A 278 19.14 1.53 -11.92
N SER A 279 20.21 2.24 -12.25
CA SER A 279 20.21 3.69 -12.47
C SER A 279 20.67 3.97 -13.90
N MET A 280 20.08 4.98 -14.54
CA MET A 280 20.47 5.41 -15.87
C MET A 280 21.37 6.64 -15.78
N GLN A 281 22.58 6.55 -16.32
CA GLN A 281 23.54 7.65 -16.43
C GLN A 281 24.06 7.69 -17.86
N ASP A 282 23.99 8.85 -18.53
CA ASP A 282 24.44 9.02 -19.92
C ASP A 282 23.89 7.95 -20.88
N SER A 283 22.59 7.66 -20.76
CA SER A 283 21.90 6.60 -21.52
C SER A 283 22.44 5.18 -21.29
N ARG A 284 23.25 4.96 -20.25
CA ARG A 284 23.74 3.64 -19.83
C ARG A 284 23.10 3.23 -18.53
N LEU A 285 22.61 2.00 -18.50
CA LEU A 285 22.12 1.38 -17.27
C LEU A 285 23.28 0.86 -16.44
N SER A 286 23.32 1.24 -15.18
CA SER A 286 24.27 0.77 -14.18
C SER A 286 23.51 0.04 -13.06
N LEU A 287 24.00 -1.12 -12.66
CA LEU A 287 23.41 -1.87 -11.56
C LEU A 287 23.74 -1.15 -10.24
N VAL A 288 22.71 -0.72 -9.52
CA VAL A 288 22.84 -0.07 -8.21
C VAL A 288 22.79 -1.13 -7.11
N GLN A 289 21.87 -2.09 -7.23
CA GLN A 289 21.66 -3.14 -6.23
C GLN A 289 21.17 -4.44 -6.90
N ASP A 290 21.91 -5.55 -6.71
CA ASP A 290 21.54 -6.86 -7.29
C ASP A 290 20.34 -7.54 -6.57
N SER A 291 20.10 -7.16 -5.32
CA SER A 291 19.00 -7.72 -4.51
C SER A 291 18.29 -6.61 -3.75
N TRP A 292 17.36 -5.95 -4.44
CA TRP A 292 16.46 -4.94 -3.93
C TRP A 292 15.13 -5.57 -3.49
N THR A 293 14.73 -5.31 -2.25
CA THR A 293 13.56 -5.92 -1.58
C THR A 293 12.78 -4.83 -0.84
N PRO A 294 12.14 -3.90 -1.58
CA PRO A 294 11.47 -2.77 -0.96
C PRO A 294 10.23 -3.21 -0.19
N MET A 295 9.94 -2.48 0.88
CA MET A 295 8.61 -2.46 1.48
C MET A 295 7.72 -1.54 0.65
N ARG A 296 6.65 -2.10 0.09
CA ARG A 296 5.76 -1.37 -0.82
C ARG A 296 4.48 -1.03 -0.10
N VAL A 297 4.16 0.25 -0.04
CA VAL A 297 2.99 0.74 0.68
C VAL A 297 2.02 1.36 -0.32
N VAL A 298 0.78 0.87 -0.38
CA VAL A 298 -0.28 1.55 -1.15
C VAL A 298 -0.56 2.88 -0.47
N LEU A 299 -0.71 3.96 -1.24
CA LEU A 299 -1.13 5.24 -0.69
C LEU A 299 -2.52 5.15 -0.03
N PRO A 300 -2.80 5.98 0.99
CA PRO A 300 -4.12 6.03 1.58
C PRO A 300 -5.13 6.60 0.56
N PRO A 301 -6.35 6.04 0.52
CA PRO A 301 -7.38 6.54 -0.38
C PRO A 301 -7.76 7.98 -0.03
N ARG A 302 -8.18 8.70 -1.05
CA ARG A 302 -8.75 10.03 -0.87
C ARG A 302 -10.07 9.96 -0.10
N ARG A 303 -10.24 10.89 0.83
CA ARG A 303 -11.52 11.06 1.52
C ARG A 303 -12.46 11.92 0.72
N VAL A 304 -13.65 11.40 0.53
CA VAL A 304 -14.78 12.08 -0.11
C VAL A 304 -15.95 12.02 0.84
N ARG A 305 -16.70 13.11 0.97
CA ARG A 305 -17.91 13.15 1.80
C ARG A 305 -18.88 12.03 1.38
N PRO A 306 -19.69 11.49 2.32
CA PRO A 306 -20.70 10.49 1.98
C PRO A 306 -21.58 10.96 0.81
N GLY A 307 -21.71 10.14 -0.23
CA GLY A 307 -22.32 10.52 -1.50
C GLY A 307 -22.10 9.47 -2.59
N ILE A 308 -22.58 9.74 -3.80
CA ILE A 308 -22.48 8.81 -4.94
C ILE A 308 -21.01 8.49 -5.25
N LEU A 309 -20.15 9.51 -5.33
CA LEU A 309 -18.73 9.34 -5.58
C LEU A 309 -18.05 8.53 -4.49
N ASN A 310 -18.36 8.79 -3.21
CA ASN A 310 -17.82 7.99 -2.11
C ASN A 310 -18.21 6.51 -2.26
N CYS A 311 -19.47 6.20 -2.55
CA CYS A 311 -19.89 4.81 -2.79
C CYS A 311 -19.11 4.14 -3.94
N PHE A 312 -18.85 4.85 -5.04
CA PHE A 312 -18.01 4.32 -6.14
C PHE A 312 -16.58 4.04 -5.69
N LEU A 313 -15.95 5.02 -5.04
CA LEU A 313 -14.57 4.90 -4.59
C LEU A 313 -14.42 3.77 -3.56
N THR A 314 -15.33 3.70 -2.58
CA THR A 314 -15.36 2.64 -1.57
C THR A 314 -15.56 1.26 -2.21
N SER A 315 -16.50 1.12 -3.16
CA SER A 315 -16.71 -0.13 -3.89
C SER A 315 -15.46 -0.58 -4.66
N GLY A 316 -14.82 0.35 -5.39
CA GLY A 316 -13.57 0.09 -6.11
C GLY A 316 -12.42 -0.30 -5.18
N GLN A 317 -12.27 0.40 -4.06
CA GLN A 317 -11.25 0.11 -3.04
C GLN A 317 -11.44 -1.26 -2.40
N LEU A 318 -12.68 -1.62 -2.04
CA LEU A 318 -13.00 -2.95 -1.51
C LEU A 318 -12.66 -4.04 -2.53
N GLY A 319 -12.96 -3.82 -3.81
CA GLY A 319 -12.60 -4.72 -4.89
C GLY A 319 -11.09 -4.93 -5.01
N ARG A 320 -10.32 -3.84 -5.09
CA ARG A 320 -8.85 -3.90 -5.17
C ARG A 320 -8.23 -4.52 -3.93
N LYS A 321 -8.75 -4.22 -2.73
CA LYS A 321 -8.32 -4.84 -1.48
C LYS A 321 -8.57 -6.35 -1.51
N ALA A 322 -9.78 -6.78 -1.87
CA ALA A 322 -10.13 -8.20 -1.96
C ALA A 322 -9.24 -8.95 -2.96
N ILE A 323 -8.98 -8.36 -4.13
CA ILE A 323 -8.09 -8.94 -5.15
C ILE A 323 -6.66 -9.10 -4.62
N ARG A 324 -6.11 -8.07 -3.95
CA ARG A 324 -4.75 -8.14 -3.38
C ARG A 324 -4.63 -9.16 -2.25
N GLU A 325 -5.63 -9.20 -1.36
CA GLU A 325 -5.67 -10.21 -0.30
C GLU A 325 -5.82 -11.61 -0.89
N LYS A 326 -6.61 -11.79 -1.95
CA LYS A 326 -6.75 -13.05 -2.69
C LYS A 326 -5.42 -13.49 -3.30
N TYR A 327 -4.71 -12.63 -4.03
CA TYR A 327 -3.39 -12.98 -4.56
C TYR A 327 -2.37 -13.29 -3.45
N GLY A 328 -2.46 -12.59 -2.31
CA GLY A 328 -1.66 -12.89 -1.13
C GLY A 328 -1.98 -14.26 -0.54
N ALA A 329 -3.27 -14.59 -0.40
CA ALA A 329 -3.73 -15.88 0.09
C ALA A 329 -3.30 -17.02 -0.85
N GLU A 330 -3.54 -16.88 -2.15
CA GLU A 330 -3.11 -17.85 -3.15
C GLU A 330 -1.61 -18.08 -3.08
N TRP A 331 -0.80 -17.01 -3.08
CA TRP A 331 0.65 -17.12 -2.98
C TRP A 331 1.10 -17.84 -1.70
N LEU A 332 0.48 -17.53 -0.55
CA LEU A 332 0.78 -18.21 0.71
C LEU A 332 0.40 -19.69 0.63
N THR A 333 -0.78 -20.01 0.10
CA THR A 333 -1.22 -21.39 -0.12
C THR A 333 -0.22 -22.14 -1.00
N TRP A 334 0.25 -21.56 -2.10
CA TRP A 334 1.32 -22.13 -2.92
C TRP A 334 2.58 -22.41 -2.10
N LYS A 335 3.02 -21.45 -1.27
CA LYS A 335 4.20 -21.63 -0.43
C LYS A 335 4.04 -22.72 0.63
N THR A 336 2.81 -23.05 1.05
CA THR A 336 2.60 -24.17 1.98
C THR A 336 3.03 -25.52 1.38
N TYR A 337 2.85 -25.74 0.07
CA TYR A 337 3.29 -26.98 -0.59
C TYR A 337 4.79 -27.16 -0.54
N VAL A 338 5.53 -26.08 -0.76
CA VAL A 338 6.99 -26.10 -0.74
C VAL A 338 7.52 -26.25 0.68
N LEU A 339 6.98 -25.46 1.62
CA LEU A 339 7.50 -25.38 3.00
C LEU A 339 7.15 -26.60 3.86
N TYR A 340 6.00 -27.23 3.60
CA TYR A 340 5.49 -28.36 4.38
C TYR A 340 5.42 -29.67 3.58
N ALA A 341 6.15 -29.74 2.47
CA ALA A 341 6.42 -31.00 1.78
C ALA A 341 6.99 -32.04 2.74
N ASP A 342 6.57 -33.29 2.59
CA ASP A 342 7.15 -34.40 3.34
C ASP A 342 8.44 -34.91 2.67
N ALA A 343 9.02 -35.98 3.23
CA ALA A 343 10.24 -36.58 2.68
C ALA A 343 10.07 -37.17 1.27
N SER A 344 8.83 -37.34 0.78
CA SER A 344 8.54 -37.86 -0.56
C SER A 344 8.51 -36.77 -1.65
N GLY A 345 8.59 -35.50 -1.25
CA GLY A 345 8.66 -34.36 -2.16
C GLY A 345 7.46 -33.42 -2.06
N ILE A 346 7.45 -32.42 -2.94
CA ILE A 346 6.40 -31.42 -3.06
C ILE A 346 5.26 -32.01 -3.88
N ASP A 347 4.06 -32.08 -3.30
CA ASP A 347 2.86 -32.56 -3.99
C ASP A 347 2.35 -31.53 -5.01
N CYS A 348 1.80 -32.01 -6.13
CA CYS A 348 1.00 -31.17 -7.01
C CYS A 348 -0.35 -30.84 -6.32
N PRO A 349 -0.79 -29.57 -6.28
CA PRO A 349 -2.06 -29.19 -5.64
C PRO A 349 -3.31 -29.61 -6.43
N TYR A 350 -3.16 -30.07 -7.67
CA TYR A 350 -4.29 -30.47 -8.50
C TYR A 350 -4.77 -31.87 -8.11
N PRO A 351 -6.06 -32.07 -7.81
CA PRO A 351 -6.58 -33.34 -7.29
C PRO A 351 -6.38 -34.51 -8.26
N ASP A 352 -6.37 -34.23 -9.56
CA ASP A 352 -6.16 -35.23 -10.62
C ASP A 352 -4.67 -35.47 -10.95
N CYS A 353 -3.75 -34.79 -10.25
CA CYS A 353 -2.31 -34.88 -10.49
C CYS A 353 -1.56 -35.46 -9.29
N ASN A 354 -1.21 -36.74 -9.37
CA ASN A 354 -0.47 -37.46 -8.31
C ASN A 354 1.06 -37.30 -8.41
N ARG A 355 1.55 -36.26 -9.10
CA ARG A 355 3.00 -36.07 -9.25
C ARG A 355 3.59 -35.44 -7.98
N LYS A 356 4.80 -35.89 -7.64
CA LYS A 356 5.63 -35.33 -6.57
C LYS A 356 6.95 -34.86 -7.15
N PHE A 357 7.50 -33.80 -6.57
CA PHE A 357 8.69 -33.15 -7.07
C PHE A 357 9.77 -33.06 -5.99
N PRO A 358 11.03 -33.38 -6.30
CA PRO A 358 12.12 -33.33 -5.33
C PRO A 358 12.54 -31.90 -4.97
N ASN A 359 12.24 -30.90 -5.81
CA ASN A 359 12.61 -29.50 -5.59
C ASN A 359 11.55 -28.52 -6.11
N GLU A 360 11.60 -27.28 -5.60
CA GLU A 360 10.67 -26.20 -5.93
C GLU A 360 10.70 -25.85 -7.42
N GLY A 361 11.88 -25.78 -8.04
CA GLY A 361 12.00 -25.45 -9.47
C GLY A 361 11.29 -26.42 -10.42
N GLU A 362 11.40 -27.74 -10.19
CA GLU A 362 10.69 -28.76 -10.97
C GLU A 362 9.17 -28.68 -10.79
N TRP A 363 8.73 -28.42 -9.56
CA TRP A 363 7.33 -28.20 -9.24
C TRP A 363 6.79 -26.92 -9.89
N GLU A 364 7.48 -25.79 -9.75
CA GLU A 364 7.11 -24.51 -10.35
C GLU A 364 7.03 -24.60 -11.89
N TRP A 365 7.91 -25.38 -12.52
CA TRP A 365 7.87 -25.62 -13.96
C TRP A 365 6.71 -26.52 -14.39
N HIS A 366 6.38 -27.53 -13.58
CA HIS A 366 5.29 -28.46 -13.86
C HIS A 366 3.92 -27.78 -13.95
N LEU A 367 3.65 -26.83 -13.06
CA LEU A 367 2.34 -26.17 -12.96
C LEU A 367 1.90 -25.49 -14.27
N PRO A 368 2.65 -24.54 -14.86
CA PRO A 368 2.24 -23.89 -16.10
C PRO A 368 2.27 -24.82 -17.31
N GLU A 369 3.14 -25.83 -17.33
CA GLU A 369 3.30 -26.75 -18.47
C GLU A 369 2.13 -27.75 -18.56
N TYR A 370 1.69 -28.32 -17.43
CA TYR A 370 0.70 -29.39 -17.40
C TYR A 370 -0.70 -28.92 -16.98
N HIS A 371 -0.80 -27.83 -16.24
CA HIS A 371 -2.07 -27.24 -15.81
C HIS A 371 -2.36 -25.89 -16.50
N GLY A 372 -1.49 -25.48 -17.44
CA GLY A 372 -1.60 -24.29 -18.27
C GLY A 372 -1.11 -23.01 -17.57
N ARG A 373 -0.56 -22.06 -18.34
CA ARG A 373 -0.22 -20.70 -17.85
C ARG A 373 -1.45 -19.93 -17.38
N THR A 374 -2.61 -20.24 -17.96
CA THR A 374 -3.88 -19.69 -17.51
C THR A 374 -4.23 -20.14 -16.09
N SER A 375 -3.58 -21.16 -15.50
CA SER A 375 -3.88 -21.65 -14.15
C SER A 375 -3.93 -20.57 -13.07
N ARG A 376 -3.07 -19.55 -13.06
CA ARG A 376 -3.18 -18.51 -12.01
C ARG A 376 -4.49 -17.71 -12.07
N ASN A 377 -5.01 -17.43 -13.27
CA ASN A 377 -6.23 -16.65 -13.45
C ASN A 377 -7.47 -17.50 -13.82
N ALA A 378 -7.26 -18.73 -14.27
CA ALA A 378 -8.24 -19.67 -14.84
C ALA A 378 -8.25 -21.03 -14.14
N LEU A 379 -7.53 -21.19 -13.01
CA LEU A 379 -8.11 -21.90 -11.88
C LEU A 379 -9.46 -21.21 -11.64
N LYS A 380 -10.51 -21.72 -12.30
CA LYS A 380 -11.88 -21.54 -11.84
C LYS A 380 -11.80 -21.69 -10.33
N GLN A 381 -12.40 -20.76 -9.60
CA GLN A 381 -12.26 -20.46 -8.18
C GLN A 381 -12.47 -21.65 -7.20
N GLY A 382 -12.50 -22.89 -7.67
CA GLY A 382 -12.39 -24.12 -6.91
C GLY A 382 -11.01 -24.30 -6.26
N LYS A 383 -10.93 -23.86 -5.00
CA LYS A 383 -10.25 -24.53 -3.89
C LYS A 383 -8.86 -25.08 -4.17
N LEU A 384 -7.88 -24.23 -4.50
CA LEU A 384 -6.50 -24.60 -4.17
C LEU A 384 -6.43 -24.69 -2.64
N THR A 385 -6.38 -25.89 -2.09
CA THR A 385 -6.22 -26.10 -0.65
C THR A 385 -4.76 -25.96 -0.28
N TYR A 386 -4.46 -25.62 0.98
CA TYR A 386 -3.10 -25.67 1.49
C TYR A 386 -2.57 -27.10 1.56
N CYS A 387 -1.24 -27.26 1.61
CA CYS A 387 -0.60 -28.56 1.77
C CYS A 387 -1.15 -29.31 2.99
N ARG A 388 -1.33 -30.63 2.88
CA ARG A 388 -1.90 -31.46 3.96
C ARG A 388 -1.18 -31.26 5.30
N ASN A 389 0.14 -31.10 5.26
CA ASN A 389 1.00 -30.97 6.43
C ASN A 389 1.15 -29.53 6.95
N THR A 390 0.36 -28.58 6.42
CA THR A 390 0.38 -27.20 6.89
C THR A 390 0.00 -27.13 8.38
N PRO A 391 0.74 -26.39 9.22
CA PRO A 391 0.39 -26.19 10.64
C PRO A 391 -0.97 -25.54 10.81
N ALA A 392 -1.66 -25.87 11.91
CA ALA A 392 -3.01 -25.37 12.19
C ALA A 392 -3.04 -23.83 12.31
N GLU A 393 -2.00 -23.24 12.88
CA GLU A 393 -1.89 -21.78 13.03
C GLU A 393 -1.84 -21.08 11.67
N LEU A 394 -1.14 -21.67 10.69
CA LEU A 394 -1.06 -21.10 9.34
C LEU A 394 -2.35 -21.33 8.54
N LYS A 395 -3.04 -22.47 8.76
CA LYS A 395 -4.39 -22.69 8.21
C LYS A 395 -5.35 -21.61 8.71
N ALA A 396 -5.36 -21.35 10.03
CA ALA A 396 -6.18 -20.29 10.63
C ALA A 396 -5.88 -18.90 10.03
N VAL A 397 -4.61 -18.59 9.73
CA VAL A 397 -4.23 -17.33 9.06
C VAL A 397 -4.78 -17.25 7.62
N LEU A 398 -4.74 -18.35 6.87
CA LEU A 398 -5.32 -18.43 5.51
C LEU A 398 -6.84 -18.33 5.54
N ASP A 399 -7.50 -18.98 6.49
CA ASP A 399 -8.95 -18.97 6.65
C ASP A 399 -9.45 -17.57 7.05
N GLU A 400 -8.76 -16.90 7.98
CA GLU A 400 -9.05 -15.51 8.34
C GLU A 400 -8.83 -14.55 7.16
N LYS A 401 -7.80 -14.76 6.33
CA LYS A 401 -7.65 -14.02 5.05
C LYS A 401 -8.84 -14.24 4.13
N GLN A 402 -9.28 -15.50 3.97
CA GLN A 402 -10.44 -15.82 3.14
C GLN A 402 -11.70 -15.13 3.65
N ARG A 403 -11.96 -15.13 4.96
CA ARG A 403 -13.09 -14.41 5.56
C ARG A 403 -13.08 -12.91 5.23
N ARG A 404 -11.92 -12.25 5.28
CA ARG A 404 -11.83 -10.83 4.91
C ARG A 404 -12.03 -10.57 3.42
N ILE A 405 -11.56 -11.47 2.56
CA ILE A 405 -11.83 -11.40 1.12
C ILE A 405 -13.35 -11.50 0.88
N ASP A 406 -14.00 -12.48 1.50
CA ASP A 406 -15.44 -12.71 1.38
C ASP A 406 -16.24 -11.52 1.93
N GLN A 407 -15.85 -10.98 3.09
CA GLN A 407 -16.44 -9.78 3.68
C GLN A 407 -16.28 -8.56 2.75
N ALA A 408 -15.08 -8.32 2.22
CA ALA A 408 -14.83 -7.20 1.31
C ALA A 408 -15.65 -7.34 0.02
N ASN A 409 -15.76 -8.55 -0.53
CA ASN A 409 -16.61 -8.83 -1.70
C ASN A 409 -18.09 -8.66 -1.40
N LEU A 410 -18.56 -9.07 -0.22
CA LEU A 410 -19.94 -8.85 0.22
C LEU A 410 -20.25 -7.36 0.35
N MET A 411 -19.38 -6.60 1.03
CA MET A 411 -19.53 -5.15 1.19
C MET A 411 -19.50 -4.43 -0.16
N ARG A 412 -18.59 -4.83 -1.06
CA ARG A 412 -18.56 -4.34 -2.45
C ARG A 412 -19.89 -4.61 -3.15
N ARG A 413 -20.42 -5.84 -3.05
CA ARG A 413 -21.71 -6.23 -3.65
C ARG A 413 -22.87 -5.38 -3.13
N ILE A 414 -22.95 -5.14 -1.82
CA ILE A 414 -23.98 -4.30 -1.20
C ILE A 414 -23.88 -2.86 -1.75
N ALA A 415 -22.68 -2.26 -1.73
CA ALA A 415 -22.46 -0.92 -2.24
C ALA A 415 -22.80 -0.78 -3.73
N GLY A 416 -22.44 -1.78 -4.54
CA GLY A 416 -22.78 -1.81 -5.97
C GLY A 416 -24.28 -1.92 -6.22
N LYS A 417 -25.00 -2.79 -5.49
CA LYS A 417 -26.47 -2.89 -5.56
C LYS A 417 -27.13 -1.55 -5.23
N GLU A 418 -26.66 -0.85 -4.21
CA GLU A 418 -27.16 0.47 -3.85
C GLU A 418 -26.91 1.50 -4.98
N LEU A 419 -25.72 1.53 -5.56
CA LEU A 419 -25.39 2.40 -6.70
C LEU A 419 -26.30 2.13 -7.90
N ILE A 420 -26.55 0.86 -8.23
CA ILE A 420 -27.44 0.46 -9.34
C ILE A 420 -28.87 0.88 -9.07
N GLN A 421 -29.35 0.69 -7.83
CA GLN A 421 -30.69 1.10 -7.42
C GLN A 421 -30.86 2.61 -7.59
N ARG A 422 -29.89 3.41 -7.12
CA ARG A 422 -29.88 4.87 -7.30
C ARG A 422 -29.80 5.28 -8.77
N TYR A 423 -28.99 4.58 -9.57
CA TYR A 423 -28.85 4.83 -11.00
C TYR A 423 -30.14 4.57 -11.79
N ARG A 424 -30.88 3.50 -11.45
CA ARG A 424 -32.14 3.09 -12.08
C ARG A 424 -33.37 3.81 -11.52
N GLN A 425 -33.23 4.50 -10.40
CA GLN A 425 -34.32 5.22 -9.76
C GLN A 425 -34.94 6.20 -10.78
N HIS A 426 -36.25 6.21 -10.96
CA HIS A 426 -36.95 7.14 -11.89
C HIS A 426 -36.59 7.01 -13.38
N GLY A 427 -36.07 5.85 -13.83
CA GLY A 427 -35.80 5.59 -15.25
C GLY A 427 -34.76 6.55 -15.85
N GLU A 428 -34.96 6.98 -17.10
CA GLU A 428 -34.00 7.82 -17.83
C GLU A 428 -33.68 9.14 -17.12
N GLN A 429 -34.69 9.77 -16.50
CA GLN A 429 -34.51 11.04 -15.80
C GLN A 429 -33.62 10.90 -14.56
N GLY A 430 -33.76 9.82 -13.79
CA GLY A 430 -32.90 9.61 -12.63
C GLY A 430 -31.50 9.14 -13.03
N THR A 431 -31.36 8.38 -14.12
CA THR A 431 -30.07 8.11 -14.74
C THR A 431 -29.33 9.40 -15.12
N HIS A 432 -30.02 10.38 -15.70
CA HIS A 432 -29.41 11.69 -16.01
C HIS A 432 -28.96 12.42 -14.74
N ARG A 433 -29.86 12.56 -13.75
CA ARG A 433 -29.55 13.22 -12.47
C ARG A 433 -28.40 12.55 -11.73
N PHE A 434 -28.32 11.22 -11.77
CA PHE A 434 -27.23 10.46 -11.16
C PHE A 434 -25.89 10.80 -11.81
N LYS A 435 -25.83 10.79 -13.16
CA LYS A 435 -24.61 11.14 -13.91
C LYS A 435 -24.19 12.58 -13.68
N GLU A 436 -25.15 13.50 -13.63
CA GLU A 436 -24.90 14.92 -13.34
C GLU A 436 -24.31 15.09 -11.94
N ALA A 437 -24.96 14.54 -10.92
CA ALA A 437 -24.48 14.59 -9.54
C ALA A 437 -23.09 13.94 -9.36
N LEU A 438 -22.84 12.79 -10.00
CA LEU A 438 -21.51 12.15 -9.99
C LEU A 438 -20.47 13.04 -10.68
N SER A 439 -20.81 13.66 -11.81
CA SER A 439 -19.90 14.55 -12.53
C SER A 439 -19.57 15.81 -11.73
N GLU A 440 -20.55 16.37 -11.03
CA GLU A 440 -20.33 17.50 -10.12
C GLU A 440 -19.40 17.13 -8.98
N GLN A 441 -19.60 15.97 -8.34
CA GLN A 441 -18.71 15.48 -7.28
C GLN A 441 -17.30 15.21 -7.83
N LEU A 442 -17.16 14.61 -9.01
CA LEU A 442 -15.84 14.40 -9.62
C LEU A 442 -15.10 15.71 -9.88
N LYS A 443 -15.82 16.79 -10.25
CA LYS A 443 -15.24 18.13 -10.41
C LYS A 443 -14.91 18.79 -9.07
N GLU A 444 -15.81 18.69 -8.09
CA GLU A 444 -15.61 19.23 -6.73
C GLU A 444 -14.32 18.70 -6.11
N TYR A 445 -14.08 17.39 -6.26
CA TYR A 445 -12.87 16.74 -5.78
C TYR A 445 -11.76 16.76 -6.85
N GLY A 446 -11.89 17.39 -8.01
CA GLY A 446 -10.78 17.50 -8.97
C GLY A 446 -10.30 16.16 -9.55
N PHE A 447 -11.16 15.14 -9.59
CA PHE A 447 -10.89 13.90 -10.32
C PHE A 447 -11.06 14.06 -11.83
N SER A 448 -11.92 14.99 -12.26
CA SER A 448 -12.14 15.29 -13.67
C SER A 448 -11.68 16.72 -13.99
N SER A 449 -10.87 16.86 -15.03
CA SER A 449 -10.71 18.16 -15.69
C SER A 449 -12.05 18.61 -16.28
N TYR A 450 -12.29 19.91 -16.41
CA TYR A 450 -13.60 20.49 -16.76
C TYR A 450 -14.31 19.90 -18.01
N ALA A 451 -13.61 19.14 -18.87
CA ALA A 451 -14.12 18.57 -20.12
C ALA A 451 -14.13 17.03 -20.21
N GLY A 452 -13.72 16.29 -19.18
CA GLY A 452 -13.68 14.82 -19.22
C GLY A 452 -15.07 14.18 -19.18
N SER A 453 -15.33 13.22 -20.07
CA SER A 453 -16.57 12.42 -20.06
C SER A 453 -16.50 11.36 -18.97
N LEU A 454 -17.62 11.06 -18.29
CA LEU A 454 -17.72 9.92 -17.35
C LEU A 454 -17.25 8.61 -17.98
N HIS A 455 -17.42 8.45 -19.30
CA HIS A 455 -16.97 7.27 -20.03
C HIS A 455 -15.44 7.09 -20.04
N GLN A 456 -14.66 8.10 -19.67
CA GLN A 456 -13.20 7.96 -19.53
C GLN A 456 -12.80 7.44 -18.15
N TRP A 457 -13.75 7.33 -17.22
CA TRP A 457 -13.49 6.87 -15.86
C TRP A 457 -13.65 5.35 -15.80
N GLU A 458 -12.57 4.61 -15.48
CA GLU A 458 -12.58 3.14 -15.49
C GLU A 458 -13.67 2.58 -14.55
N LEU A 459 -13.80 3.16 -13.36
CA LEU A 459 -14.85 2.78 -12.40
C LEU A 459 -16.26 2.92 -12.99
N TRP A 460 -16.46 3.87 -13.91
CA TRP A 460 -17.71 4.02 -14.65
C TRP A 460 -17.84 3.02 -15.79
N GLN A 461 -16.77 2.73 -16.53
CA GLN A 461 -16.80 1.76 -17.64
C GLN A 461 -17.14 0.35 -17.16
N ASN A 462 -16.60 -0.03 -16.00
CA ASN A 462 -16.83 -1.34 -15.40
C ASN A 462 -18.20 -1.42 -14.71
N PHE A 463 -18.82 -0.29 -14.35
CA PHE A 463 -20.07 -0.27 -13.58
C PHE A 463 -21.29 -0.89 -14.29
N PRO A 464 -21.54 -0.70 -15.59
CA PRO A 464 -22.64 -1.38 -16.26
C PRO A 464 -22.39 -2.87 -16.47
N SER A 465 -21.18 -3.27 -16.89
CA SER A 465 -20.86 -4.64 -17.28
C SER A 465 -20.62 -5.56 -16.09
N GLU A 466 -19.82 -5.12 -15.10
CA GLU A 466 -19.55 -5.92 -13.90
C GLU A 466 -20.83 -6.28 -13.14
N TRP A 467 -21.90 -5.49 -13.29
CA TRP A 467 -23.09 -5.63 -12.45
C TRP A 467 -24.36 -6.06 -13.21
N GLN A 468 -24.34 -6.06 -14.54
CA GLN A 468 -25.44 -6.60 -15.37
C GLN A 468 -25.24 -8.08 -15.65
N ASP A 469 -24.01 -8.54 -15.78
CA ASP A 469 -23.69 -9.93 -16.05
C ASP A 469 -23.57 -10.73 -14.73
N GLY A 470 -24.74 -11.00 -14.13
CA GLY A 470 -24.97 -12.17 -13.27
C GLY A 470 -24.00 -12.42 -12.11
N TRP A 471 -24.11 -11.65 -11.02
CA TRP A 471 -23.65 -12.09 -9.70
C TRP A 471 -24.67 -12.96 -8.95
N ASP A 472 -25.79 -13.29 -9.60
CA ASP A 472 -26.78 -14.23 -9.07
C ASP A 472 -26.29 -15.68 -9.11
N ASP A 473 -25.16 -15.95 -9.80
CA ASP A 473 -24.35 -17.13 -9.54
C ASP A 473 -23.62 -16.90 -8.20
N GLU A 474 -24.37 -17.01 -7.11
CA GLU A 474 -23.81 -17.19 -5.78
C GLU A 474 -22.71 -18.28 -5.92
N PRO A 475 -21.46 -18.03 -5.52
CA PRO A 475 -20.43 -19.04 -5.61
C PRO A 475 -20.98 -20.22 -4.83
N GLY A 476 -21.36 -21.29 -5.54
CA GLY A 476 -21.96 -22.45 -4.94
C GLY A 476 -20.95 -23.00 -3.96
N TYR A 477 -21.06 -22.59 -2.70
CA TYR A 477 -20.42 -23.27 -1.61
C TYR A 477 -20.96 -24.69 -1.73
N PRO A 478 -20.11 -25.70 -1.92
CA PRO A 478 -20.59 -27.06 -2.02
C PRO A 478 -21.44 -27.32 -0.78
N GLU A 479 -22.73 -27.61 -0.98
CA GLU A 479 -23.67 -27.90 0.12
C GLU A 479 -23.20 -29.11 0.96
N ASP A 480 -22.17 -29.81 0.50
CA ASP A 480 -21.62 -31.05 1.08
C ASP A 480 -20.35 -30.85 1.92
N TYR A 481 -20.00 -29.63 2.35
CA TYR A 481 -19.05 -29.49 3.47
C TYR A 481 -19.78 -29.86 4.76
N GLU A 482 -20.00 -31.16 4.96
CA GLU A 482 -20.16 -31.72 6.30
C GLU A 482 -18.89 -31.36 7.07
N VAL A 483 -18.94 -30.23 7.78
CA VAL A 483 -17.98 -29.91 8.83
C VAL A 483 -18.04 -31.11 9.77
N ASP A 484 -16.93 -31.85 9.89
CA ASP A 484 -16.78 -32.94 10.87
C ASP A 484 -17.27 -32.38 12.22
N SER A 485 -18.47 -32.80 12.62
CA SER A 485 -19.23 -32.24 13.74
C SER A 485 -18.68 -32.68 15.09
N ASP A 486 -17.50 -33.31 15.08
CA ASP A 486 -16.81 -33.88 16.22
C ASP A 486 -15.78 -32.90 16.82
N GLN A 487 -15.52 -31.77 16.16
CA GLN A 487 -14.77 -30.66 16.76
C GLN A 487 -15.76 -29.70 17.44
N GLU A 488 -16.05 -29.98 18.72
CA GLU A 488 -16.67 -29.01 19.62
C GLU A 488 -15.79 -27.75 19.67
N CYS A 489 -16.03 -26.80 18.76
CA CYS A 489 -15.57 -25.43 18.90
C CYS A 489 -16.13 -24.92 20.22
N PRO A 490 -15.30 -24.39 21.15
CA PRO A 490 -15.80 -23.73 22.33
C PRO A 490 -16.71 -22.60 21.87
N LEU A 491 -17.95 -22.61 22.38
CA LEU A 491 -18.96 -21.55 22.23
C LEU A 491 -18.27 -20.18 22.12
N GLU A 492 -18.23 -19.63 20.91
CA GLU A 492 -17.87 -18.24 20.69
C GLU A 492 -18.97 -17.42 21.36
N GLU A 493 -18.64 -16.82 22.51
CA GLU A 493 -19.41 -15.70 23.03
C GLU A 493 -19.47 -14.65 21.93
N ASP A 494 -20.69 -14.25 21.56
CA ASP A 494 -21.00 -13.13 20.67
C ASP A 494 -20.32 -11.85 21.19
N LEU A 495 -19.06 -11.67 20.84
CA LEU A 495 -18.36 -10.41 20.98
C LEU A 495 -18.71 -9.58 19.75
N ASP A 496 -19.71 -8.71 19.93
CA ASP A 496 -19.97 -7.56 19.06
C ASP A 496 -18.69 -6.72 18.96
N TYR A 497 -17.79 -7.07 18.05
CA TYR A 497 -16.73 -6.19 17.59
C TYR A 497 -17.36 -5.21 16.60
N ASP A 498 -17.97 -4.16 17.14
CA ASP A 498 -18.17 -2.93 16.39
C ASP A 498 -16.80 -2.50 15.84
N TYR A 499 -16.61 -2.64 14.54
CA TYR A 499 -15.40 -2.26 13.84
C TYR A 499 -15.35 -0.72 13.74
N VAL A 500 -14.85 -0.07 14.80
CA VAL A 500 -14.67 1.40 14.90
C VAL A 500 -13.40 1.89 14.15
N GLY A 501 -12.83 1.06 13.27
CA GLY A 501 -11.55 1.31 12.60
C GLY A 501 -11.50 2.55 11.69
N GLU A 502 -12.64 3.12 11.32
CA GLU A 502 -12.71 4.33 10.49
C GLU A 502 -12.95 5.62 11.28
N GLU A 503 -13.31 5.56 12.56
CA GLU A 503 -13.59 6.76 13.38
C GLU A 503 -12.34 7.47 13.93
N TYR A 504 -11.16 6.84 13.87
CA TYR A 504 -9.88 7.43 14.32
C TYR A 504 -9.38 8.63 13.48
N PHE A 505 -10.22 9.13 12.60
CA PHE A 505 -9.91 10.09 11.58
C PHE A 505 -10.83 11.31 11.55
N VAL A 506 -11.69 11.44 12.56
CA VAL A 506 -12.38 12.70 12.86
C VAL A 506 -11.34 13.66 13.44
N TYR A 507 -10.88 14.60 12.62
CA TYR A 507 -10.16 15.75 13.14
C TYR A 507 -11.13 16.53 14.03
N PRO A 508 -10.75 16.94 15.26
CA PRO A 508 -11.55 17.90 16.01
C PRO A 508 -11.65 19.18 15.18
N GLU A 509 -12.88 19.68 15.01
CA GLU A 509 -13.22 20.96 14.36
C GLU A 509 -12.50 22.16 14.98
#